data_AF-A0A323TJ73-F1
#
_entry.id   AF-A0A323TJ73-F1
#
_cell.length_a   1.000
_cell.length_b   1.000
_cell.length_c   1.000
_cell.angle_alpha   90.00
_cell.angle_beta   90.00
_cell.angle_gamma   90.00
#
_symmetry.space_group_name_H-M   'P 1'
#
loop_
_entity.id
_entity.type
_entity.pdbx_description
1 polymer ?
#
loop_
_entity_poly.entity_id
_entity_poly.type
_entity_poly.pdbx_seq_one_letter_code
_entity_poly.pdbx_strand_id
1 'polypeptide(L)'
;MPNGKNEGIFNPYEVIGKFYQYEDNGHVFVCRSEARIKRRNTKAPLEAIFVLTNPGSCETRGKSSSFPDLDSAPFQSAKSDPTQKQIAQVMYKTGLNHIAILNISDLKSGKMDVFKQRLKEAEEFPAFHHSIFSPPRRDELNKLLKENQGPVILGWGTDNVIKKHANQAIDYLVELYIQPIGYKHVNHPYYYHPLRPIHDLQSEWREEIIAQINNYPNDGTRIVKPEPEPEPELVIKGEMEFTDYLLIRHKIIKGQRQIKEKSAGQYNNRLKNLQKKNIYNGELQIDQEMKDQINRYYKDSKNMYPKAIKYHIEYLNYLSNEKEQIM
;
A
#
# COMPACT_ATOMS: atom_id res chain seq x y z
N MET A 1 -21.41 31.67 25.72
CA MET A 1 -20.58 31.46 24.52
C MET A 1 -21.31 30.48 23.61
N PRO A 2 -21.65 30.83 22.36
CA PRO A 2 -22.43 29.94 21.52
C PRO A 2 -21.54 28.85 20.90
N ASN A 3 -22.02 27.60 21.03
CA ASN A 3 -21.45 26.39 20.42
C ASN A 3 -21.41 26.50 18.89
N GLY A 4 -20.22 26.73 18.34
CA GLY A 4 -19.98 26.78 16.90
C GLY A 4 -20.01 25.38 16.29
N LYS A 5 -21.12 25.04 15.62
CA LYS A 5 -21.24 23.87 14.75
C LYS A 5 -20.19 23.92 13.64
N ASN A 6 -19.45 22.83 13.46
CA ASN A 6 -18.49 22.54 12.38
C ASN A 6 -19.13 22.44 10.98
N GLU A 7 -20.10 23.29 10.64
CA GLU A 7 -20.76 23.33 9.32
C GLU A 7 -20.03 24.23 8.31
N GLY A 8 -19.10 25.10 8.75
CA GLY A 8 -18.51 26.14 7.91
C GLY A 8 -17.54 25.67 6.80
N ILE A 9 -16.76 24.59 7.02
CA ILE A 9 -15.66 24.22 6.09
C ILE A 9 -16.15 23.36 4.90
N PHE A 10 -17.26 22.64 5.02
CA PHE A 10 -17.78 21.83 3.90
C PHE A 10 -18.61 22.65 2.90
N ASN A 11 -18.91 23.91 3.22
CA ASN A 11 -19.80 24.75 2.44
C ASN A 11 -19.31 25.10 1.00
N PRO A 12 -18.01 25.12 0.66
CA PRO A 12 -17.61 25.27 -0.74
C PRO A 12 -17.56 23.94 -1.49
N TYR A 13 -17.81 22.78 -0.86
CA TYR A 13 -17.63 21.47 -1.49
C TYR A 13 -18.93 20.69 -1.69
N GLU A 14 -18.91 19.82 -2.69
CA GLU A 14 -19.93 18.80 -2.93
C GLU A 14 -19.29 17.42 -3.07
N VAL A 15 -20.06 16.39 -2.69
CA VAL A 15 -19.66 15.00 -2.84
C VAL A 15 -20.59 14.34 -3.84
N ILE A 16 -20.00 13.65 -4.79
CA ILE A 16 -20.70 12.72 -5.69
C ILE A 16 -20.07 11.34 -5.56
N GLY A 17 -20.83 10.28 -5.82
CA GLY A 17 -20.33 8.92 -5.79
C GLY A 17 -20.94 8.05 -6.90
N LYS A 18 -20.17 7.06 -7.34
CA LYS A 18 -20.59 6.01 -8.27
C LYS A 18 -20.91 4.76 -7.45
N PHE A 19 -22.20 4.46 -7.31
CA PHE A 19 -22.71 3.36 -6.50
C PHE A 19 -23.30 2.28 -7.41
N TYR A 20 -22.98 1.03 -7.11
CA TYR A 20 -23.42 -0.13 -7.89
C TYR A 20 -23.77 -1.30 -6.98
N GLN A 21 -24.43 -2.31 -7.51
CA GLN A 21 -24.60 -3.59 -6.85
C GLN A 21 -23.98 -4.71 -7.68
N TYR A 22 -23.47 -5.73 -7.01
CA TYR A 22 -23.10 -7.00 -7.62
C TYR A 22 -24.00 -8.09 -7.02
N GLU A 23 -24.58 -8.90 -7.89
CA GLU A 23 -25.45 -10.02 -7.49
C GLU A 23 -24.95 -11.30 -8.14
N ASP A 24 -24.71 -12.33 -7.33
CA ASP A 24 -24.38 -13.67 -7.80
C ASP A 24 -24.90 -14.71 -6.80
N ASN A 25 -25.55 -15.77 -7.28
CA ASN A 25 -26.12 -16.85 -6.47
C ASN A 25 -26.97 -16.37 -5.26
N GLY A 26 -27.73 -15.28 -5.43
CA GLY A 26 -28.55 -14.69 -4.37
C GLY A 26 -27.79 -13.85 -3.33
N HIS A 27 -26.47 -13.70 -3.46
CA HIS A 27 -25.67 -12.78 -2.66
C HIS A 27 -25.64 -11.40 -3.31
N VAL A 28 -26.00 -10.37 -2.53
CA VAL A 28 -26.02 -8.98 -3.01
C VAL A 28 -24.98 -8.14 -2.28
N PHE A 29 -24.06 -7.57 -3.03
CA PHE A 29 -23.01 -6.67 -2.53
C PHE A 29 -23.26 -5.24 -3.01
N VAL A 30 -23.63 -4.35 -2.07
CA VAL A 30 -23.74 -2.92 -2.34
C VAL A 30 -22.36 -2.26 -2.26
N CYS A 31 -22.02 -1.53 -3.31
CA CYS A 31 -20.67 -1.07 -3.55
C CYS A 31 -20.61 0.41 -3.92
N ARG A 32 -19.43 1.01 -3.73
CA ARG A 32 -19.05 2.32 -4.24
C ARG A 32 -17.70 2.18 -4.91
N SER A 33 -17.65 2.34 -6.23
CA SER A 33 -16.39 2.27 -6.97
C SER A 33 -15.56 3.54 -6.83
N GLU A 34 -16.23 4.69 -6.77
CA GLU A 34 -15.57 5.98 -6.72
C GLU A 34 -16.41 7.00 -5.94
N ALA A 35 -15.75 7.90 -5.20
CA ALA A 35 -16.33 9.17 -4.78
C ALA A 35 -15.49 10.33 -5.29
N ARG A 36 -16.10 11.49 -5.51
CA ARG A 36 -15.39 12.74 -5.81
C ARG A 36 -15.82 13.82 -4.84
N ILE A 37 -14.85 14.65 -4.43
CA ILE A 37 -15.12 15.90 -3.72
C ILE A 37 -14.75 17.03 -4.66
N LYS A 38 -15.70 17.93 -4.93
CA LYS A 38 -15.55 19.03 -5.88
C LYS A 38 -15.88 20.36 -5.22
N ARG A 39 -15.10 21.40 -5.50
CA ARG A 39 -15.43 22.78 -5.11
C ARG A 39 -16.55 23.25 -6.03
N ARG A 40 -17.64 23.73 -5.43
CA ARG A 40 -18.80 24.26 -6.14
C ARG A 40 -18.38 25.39 -7.08
N ASN A 41 -19.07 25.50 -8.20
CA ASN A 41 -18.88 26.56 -9.20
C ASN A 41 -17.46 26.61 -9.79
N THR A 42 -16.71 25.50 -9.74
CA THR A 42 -15.40 25.38 -10.40
C THR A 42 -15.42 24.24 -11.41
N LYS A 43 -14.70 24.42 -12.50
CA LYS A 43 -14.38 23.35 -13.47
C LYS A 43 -12.90 23.04 -13.36
N ALA A 44 -12.51 22.36 -12.29
CA ALA A 44 -11.13 21.96 -12.07
C ALA A 44 -10.85 20.56 -12.64
N PRO A 45 -9.64 20.30 -13.17
CA PRO A 45 -9.18 18.95 -13.49
C PRO A 45 -9.09 18.10 -12.21
N LEU A 46 -8.84 16.80 -12.35
CA LEU A 46 -8.58 15.94 -11.20
C LEU A 46 -7.18 16.25 -10.65
N GLU A 47 -7.10 16.80 -9.44
CA GLU A 47 -5.85 17.33 -8.85
C GLU A 47 -5.23 16.39 -7.80
N ALA A 48 -5.98 15.41 -7.30
CA ALA A 48 -5.42 14.33 -6.47
C ALA A 48 -6.33 13.11 -6.45
N ILE A 49 -5.74 11.95 -6.16
CA ILE A 49 -6.46 10.70 -5.91
C ILE A 49 -6.15 10.24 -4.49
N PHE A 50 -7.17 10.05 -3.65
CA PHE A 50 -7.05 9.38 -2.37
C PHE A 50 -7.39 7.89 -2.53
N VAL A 51 -6.59 7.00 -1.95
CA VAL A 51 -6.85 5.56 -1.90
C VAL A 51 -7.09 5.15 -0.45
N LEU A 52 -8.34 4.77 -0.16
CA LEU A 52 -8.82 4.51 1.20
C LEU A 52 -9.45 3.12 1.32
N THR A 53 -9.66 2.67 2.56
CA THR A 53 -10.65 1.62 2.83
C THR A 53 -12.02 2.28 2.90
N ASN A 54 -13.07 1.58 2.49
CA ASN A 54 -14.43 2.12 2.43
C ASN A 54 -15.36 1.63 3.57
N PRO A 55 -15.01 1.75 4.87
CA PRO A 55 -15.98 1.43 5.90
C PRO A 55 -16.98 2.58 6.11
N GLY A 56 -16.83 3.72 5.41
CA GLY A 56 -17.62 4.93 5.65
C GLY A 56 -19.12 4.81 5.31
N SER A 57 -19.91 5.69 5.90
CA SER A 57 -21.36 5.80 5.68
C SER A 57 -21.73 6.72 4.51
N CYS A 58 -20.86 6.87 3.51
CA CYS A 58 -21.16 7.68 2.33
C CYS A 58 -22.32 7.02 1.55
N GLU A 59 -23.42 7.76 1.37
CA GLU A 59 -24.64 7.25 0.71
C GLU A 59 -25.17 8.27 -0.29
N THR A 60 -25.96 7.82 -1.26
CA THR A 60 -26.74 8.69 -2.14
C THR A 60 -27.62 9.64 -1.34
N ARG A 61 -27.80 10.87 -1.81
CA ARG A 61 -28.83 11.79 -1.28
C ARG A 61 -30.21 11.35 -1.76
N GLY A 62 -30.66 10.20 -1.25
CA GLY A 62 -31.91 9.53 -1.62
C GLY A 62 -31.84 8.06 -1.25
N LYS A 63 -32.94 7.47 -0.75
CA LYS A 63 -33.03 6.02 -0.57
C LYS A 63 -33.24 5.40 -1.95
N SER A 64 -32.22 4.73 -2.47
CA SER A 64 -32.39 3.83 -3.62
C SER A 64 -32.63 2.41 -3.09
N SER A 65 -33.66 1.73 -3.58
CA SER A 65 -33.93 0.32 -3.27
C SER A 65 -33.05 -0.65 -4.07
N SER A 66 -32.48 -0.18 -5.18
CA SER A 66 -31.54 -0.94 -6.01
C SER A 66 -30.46 -0.01 -6.59
N PHE A 67 -29.31 -0.56 -6.92
CA PHE A 67 -28.27 0.12 -7.67
C PHE A 67 -28.08 -0.56 -9.04
N PRO A 68 -27.60 0.15 -10.07
CA PRO A 68 -27.24 -0.47 -11.34
C PRO A 68 -25.96 -1.32 -11.19
N ASP A 69 -25.61 -2.06 -12.25
CA ASP A 69 -24.31 -2.71 -12.37
C ASP A 69 -23.17 -1.69 -12.52
N LEU A 70 -21.93 -2.13 -12.27
CA LEU A 70 -20.73 -1.28 -12.24
C LEU A 70 -20.55 -0.41 -13.50
N ASP A 71 -20.78 -0.99 -14.68
CA ASP A 71 -20.57 -0.31 -15.97
C ASP A 71 -21.63 0.76 -16.23
N SER A 72 -22.84 0.54 -15.75
CA SER A 72 -23.99 1.43 -15.92
C SER A 72 -24.16 2.45 -14.79
N ALA A 73 -23.36 2.36 -13.73
CA ALA A 73 -23.51 3.20 -12.56
C ALA A 73 -23.19 4.68 -12.84
N PRO A 74 -24.13 5.62 -12.66
CA PRO A 74 -23.85 7.04 -12.83
C PRO A 74 -23.24 7.64 -11.55
N PHE A 75 -22.58 8.79 -11.70
CA PHE A 75 -22.30 9.64 -10.55
C PHE A 75 -23.58 10.26 -10.02
N GLN A 76 -23.79 10.15 -8.70
CA GLN A 76 -24.95 10.71 -8.01
C GLN A 76 -24.51 11.57 -6.84
N SER A 77 -25.34 12.55 -6.46
CA SER A 77 -25.10 13.35 -5.27
C SER A 77 -25.06 12.48 -4.02
N ALA A 78 -24.04 12.67 -3.19
CA ALA A 78 -23.83 11.88 -1.99
C ALA A 78 -23.81 12.74 -0.72
N LYS A 79 -24.14 12.12 0.41
CA LYS A 79 -23.94 12.68 1.74
C LYS A 79 -22.50 12.42 2.16
N SER A 80 -21.79 13.48 2.56
CA SER A 80 -20.42 13.37 3.03
C SER A 80 -20.33 12.61 4.34
N ASP A 81 -19.35 11.72 4.49
CA ASP A 81 -19.01 11.06 5.75
C ASP A 81 -17.88 11.81 6.53
N PRO A 82 -17.58 11.43 7.79
CA PRO A 82 -16.51 12.08 8.56
C PRO A 82 -15.13 12.04 7.91
N THR A 83 -14.79 10.97 7.19
CA THR A 83 -13.52 10.83 6.45
C THR A 83 -13.44 11.88 5.34
N GLN A 84 -14.50 12.02 4.56
CA GLN A 84 -14.60 13.02 3.50
C GLN A 84 -14.55 14.45 4.04
N LYS A 85 -15.04 14.70 5.26
CA LYS A 85 -14.88 15.99 5.93
C LYS A 85 -13.42 16.30 6.28
N GLN A 86 -12.65 15.30 6.74
CA GLN A 86 -11.21 15.45 6.97
C GLN A 86 -10.47 15.78 5.67
N ILE A 87 -10.83 15.11 4.57
CA ILE A 87 -10.25 15.38 3.24
C ILE A 87 -10.64 16.78 2.75
N ALA A 88 -11.89 17.19 2.91
CA ALA A 88 -12.31 18.55 2.54
C ALA A 88 -11.57 19.64 3.33
N GLN A 89 -11.17 19.39 4.58
CA GLN A 89 -10.31 20.31 5.33
C GLN A 89 -8.90 20.39 4.74
N VAL A 90 -8.33 19.26 4.32
CA VAL A 90 -7.05 19.24 3.57
C VAL A 90 -7.19 20.03 2.28
N MET A 91 -8.21 19.75 1.46
CA MET A 91 -8.49 20.47 0.21
C MET A 91 -8.63 21.98 0.43
N TYR A 92 -9.33 22.39 1.50
CA TYR A 92 -9.50 23.80 1.83
C TYR A 92 -8.17 24.49 2.11
N LYS A 93 -7.25 23.80 2.81
CA LYS A 93 -5.94 24.33 3.19
C LYS A 93 -4.90 24.30 2.07
N THR A 94 -5.00 23.36 1.14
CA THR A 94 -4.09 23.22 0.00
C THR A 94 -4.60 23.91 -1.27
N GLY A 95 -5.85 24.39 -1.27
CA GLY A 95 -6.46 25.01 -2.45
C GLY A 95 -7.00 24.03 -3.48
N LEU A 96 -6.94 22.72 -3.22
CA LEU A 96 -7.49 21.70 -4.12
C LEU A 96 -9.00 21.91 -4.33
N ASN A 97 -9.41 21.73 -5.58
CA ASN A 97 -10.75 21.95 -6.08
C ASN A 97 -11.45 20.66 -6.47
N HIS A 98 -10.72 19.64 -6.93
CA HIS A 98 -11.33 18.40 -7.38
C HIS A 98 -10.43 17.20 -7.13
N ILE A 99 -10.91 16.28 -6.29
CA ILE A 99 -10.23 15.03 -5.97
C ILE A 99 -11.15 13.84 -6.21
N ALA A 100 -10.54 12.67 -6.41
CA ALA A 100 -11.21 11.38 -6.42
C ALA A 100 -10.80 10.58 -5.18
N ILE A 101 -11.69 9.72 -4.72
CA ILE A 101 -11.49 8.77 -3.64
C ILE A 101 -11.77 7.39 -4.22
N LEU A 102 -10.71 6.62 -4.35
CA LEU A 102 -10.73 5.22 -4.74
C LEU A 102 -10.70 4.35 -3.50
N ASN A 103 -11.39 3.23 -3.60
CA ASN A 103 -11.46 2.26 -2.54
C ASN A 103 -10.53 1.07 -2.85
N ILE A 104 -9.80 0.58 -1.86
CA ILE A 104 -9.08 -0.69 -1.99
C ILE A 104 -10.03 -1.88 -2.16
N SER A 105 -11.29 -1.72 -1.74
CA SER A 105 -12.43 -2.58 -2.00
C SER A 105 -13.71 -1.74 -1.97
N ASP A 106 -14.55 -1.90 -2.97
CA ASP A 106 -15.74 -1.10 -3.23
C ASP A 106 -16.87 -1.39 -2.23
N LEU A 107 -16.77 -2.49 -1.48
CA LEU A 107 -17.75 -2.91 -0.49
C LEU A 107 -18.11 -1.79 0.48
N LYS A 108 -19.42 -1.53 0.59
CA LYS A 108 -19.97 -0.58 1.55
C LYS A 108 -20.52 -1.32 2.78
N SER A 109 -20.08 -0.92 3.96
CA SER A 109 -20.44 -1.63 5.21
C SER A 109 -20.66 -0.76 6.44
N GLY A 110 -20.34 0.55 6.42
CA GLY A 110 -20.56 1.49 7.52
C GLY A 110 -19.73 1.24 8.79
N LYS A 111 -19.25 0.00 9.02
CA LYS A 111 -18.49 -0.46 10.18
C LYS A 111 -17.42 -1.45 9.74
N MET A 112 -16.24 -1.39 10.38
CA MET A 112 -15.09 -2.23 10.02
C MET A 112 -15.33 -3.73 10.25
N ASP A 113 -16.05 -4.12 11.31
CA ASP A 113 -16.31 -5.55 11.55
C ASP A 113 -17.25 -6.15 10.49
N VAL A 114 -18.25 -5.38 10.05
CA VAL A 114 -19.12 -5.76 8.93
C VAL A 114 -18.34 -5.78 7.62
N PHE A 115 -17.43 -4.82 7.42
CA PHE A 115 -16.52 -4.81 6.26
C PHE A 115 -15.70 -6.09 6.18
N LYS A 116 -15.11 -6.53 7.29
CA LYS A 116 -14.28 -7.76 7.34
C LYS A 116 -15.05 -8.99 6.90
N GLN A 117 -16.25 -9.16 7.45
CA GLN A 117 -17.12 -10.28 7.10
C GLN A 117 -17.47 -10.23 5.60
N ARG A 118 -17.95 -9.07 5.11
CA ARG A 118 -18.32 -8.91 3.71
C ARG A 118 -17.16 -9.05 2.74
N LEU A 119 -15.95 -8.64 3.13
CA LEU A 119 -14.77 -8.81 2.31
C LEU A 119 -14.44 -10.29 2.16
N LYS A 120 -14.50 -11.05 3.26
CA LYS A 120 -14.31 -12.50 3.21
C LYS A 120 -15.34 -13.18 2.32
N GLU A 121 -16.62 -12.82 2.47
CA GLU A 121 -17.71 -13.32 1.62
C GLU A 121 -17.46 -12.98 0.14
N ALA A 122 -17.10 -11.73 -0.17
CA ALA A 122 -16.83 -11.29 -1.54
C ALA A 122 -15.65 -12.03 -2.19
N GLU A 123 -14.63 -12.42 -1.41
CA GLU A 123 -13.49 -13.19 -1.91
C GLU A 123 -13.85 -14.63 -2.33
N GLU A 124 -15.03 -15.13 -1.94
CA GLU A 124 -15.56 -16.43 -2.38
C GLU A 124 -16.14 -16.38 -3.80
N PHE A 125 -16.28 -15.19 -4.41
CA PHE A 125 -16.83 -14.96 -5.75
C PHE A 125 -15.73 -14.47 -6.71
N PRO A 126 -15.05 -15.35 -7.47
CA PRO A 126 -13.91 -14.97 -8.31
C PRO A 126 -14.26 -13.95 -9.42
N ALA A 127 -15.50 -13.94 -9.89
CA ALA A 127 -15.99 -12.99 -10.89
C ALA A 127 -16.27 -11.59 -10.30
N PHE A 128 -16.31 -11.47 -8.97
CA PHE A 128 -16.58 -10.20 -8.31
C PHE A 128 -15.29 -9.38 -8.11
N HIS A 129 -14.97 -8.55 -9.09
CA HIS A 129 -13.79 -7.68 -9.06
C HIS A 129 -14.03 -6.41 -8.24
N HIS A 130 -14.22 -6.57 -6.93
CA HIS A 130 -14.59 -5.49 -6.02
C HIS A 130 -13.46 -4.50 -5.71
N SER A 131 -12.22 -4.75 -6.14
CA SER A 131 -11.11 -3.80 -5.98
C SER A 131 -10.76 -3.18 -7.33
N ILE A 132 -10.61 -1.85 -7.37
CA ILE A 132 -10.16 -1.15 -8.59
C ILE A 132 -8.71 -1.53 -8.99
N PHE A 133 -7.93 -2.07 -8.05
CA PHE A 133 -6.57 -2.57 -8.31
C PHE A 133 -6.55 -4.02 -8.83
N SER A 134 -7.71 -4.67 -8.98
CA SER A 134 -7.77 -6.00 -9.60
C SER A 134 -7.40 -5.94 -11.09
N PRO A 135 -6.76 -6.99 -11.66
CA PRO A 135 -6.35 -6.99 -13.05
C PRO A 135 -7.46 -6.64 -14.05
N PRO A 136 -8.71 -7.14 -13.90
CA PRO A 136 -9.80 -6.82 -14.83
C PRO A 136 -10.25 -5.35 -14.81
N ARG A 137 -9.88 -4.58 -13.79
CA ARG A 137 -10.26 -3.17 -13.63
C ARG A 137 -9.11 -2.19 -13.90
N ARG A 138 -7.99 -2.69 -14.44
CA ARG A 138 -6.81 -1.86 -14.74
C ARG A 138 -7.08 -0.76 -15.74
N ASP A 139 -7.93 -0.98 -16.74
CA ASP A 139 -8.25 0.07 -17.73
C ASP A 139 -9.01 1.24 -17.10
N GLU A 140 -9.96 0.93 -16.20
CA GLU A 140 -10.66 1.93 -15.38
C GLU A 140 -9.67 2.73 -14.53
N LEU A 141 -8.79 2.03 -13.81
CA LEU A 141 -7.77 2.65 -12.97
C LEU A 141 -6.78 3.51 -13.77
N ASN A 142 -6.27 3.00 -14.88
CA ASN A 142 -5.31 3.69 -15.74
C ASN A 142 -5.89 4.97 -16.32
N LYS A 143 -7.17 4.95 -16.71
CA LYS A 143 -7.87 6.15 -17.18
C LYS A 143 -7.92 7.21 -16.08
N LEU A 144 -8.34 6.84 -14.87
CA LEU A 144 -8.39 7.76 -13.72
C LEU A 144 -7.01 8.28 -13.35
N LEU A 145 -6.01 7.40 -13.31
CA LEU A 145 -4.64 7.80 -13.08
C LEU A 145 -4.21 8.78 -14.15
N LYS A 146 -4.39 8.51 -15.46
CA LYS A 146 -4.07 9.42 -16.59
C LYS A 146 -4.73 10.80 -16.47
N GLU A 147 -5.97 10.88 -16.00
CA GLU A 147 -6.68 12.14 -15.79
C GLU A 147 -6.17 12.95 -14.59
N ASN A 148 -5.51 12.31 -13.62
CA ASN A 148 -5.01 12.95 -12.41
C ASN A 148 -3.70 13.74 -12.66
N GLN A 149 -3.69 14.98 -12.19
CA GLN A 149 -2.58 15.95 -12.33
C GLN A 149 -1.72 16.09 -11.08
N GLY A 150 -2.12 15.52 -9.94
CA GLY A 150 -1.35 15.63 -8.70
C GLY A 150 -1.12 14.29 -8.01
N PRO A 151 -0.92 14.28 -6.69
CA PRO A 151 -0.50 13.08 -5.97
C PRO A 151 -1.55 11.98 -5.93
N VAL A 152 -1.07 10.74 -5.85
CA VAL A 152 -1.83 9.61 -5.29
C VAL A 152 -1.52 9.54 -3.79
N ILE A 153 -2.55 9.60 -2.96
CA ILE A 153 -2.47 9.74 -1.51
C ILE A 153 -3.05 8.50 -0.84
N LEU A 154 -2.25 7.77 -0.07
CA LEU A 154 -2.67 6.53 0.57
C LEU A 154 -3.11 6.78 2.02
N GLY A 155 -4.25 6.20 2.39
CA GLY A 155 -4.84 6.37 3.72
C GLY A 155 -5.81 5.25 4.10
N TRP A 156 -5.53 4.01 3.70
CA TRP A 156 -6.46 2.90 3.90
C TRP A 156 -6.53 2.35 5.34
N GLY A 157 -5.64 2.75 6.23
CA GLY A 157 -5.62 2.29 7.63
C GLY A 157 -4.65 1.14 7.89
N THR A 158 -4.78 0.55 9.07
CA THR A 158 -3.79 -0.40 9.63
C THR A 158 -4.37 -1.78 9.92
N ASP A 159 -5.62 -2.05 9.50
CA ASP A 159 -6.25 -3.34 9.76
C ASP A 159 -5.61 -4.43 8.90
N ASN A 160 -5.40 -5.63 9.46
CA ASN A 160 -4.73 -6.69 8.70
C ASN A 160 -5.59 -7.25 7.55
N VAL A 161 -6.92 -7.12 7.62
CA VAL A 161 -7.83 -7.64 6.59
C VAL A 161 -7.57 -7.02 5.22
N ILE A 162 -7.07 -5.77 5.19
CA ILE A 162 -6.83 -5.03 3.95
C ILE A 162 -5.45 -5.31 3.34
N LYS A 163 -4.58 -6.06 4.03
CA LYS A 163 -3.17 -6.19 3.68
C LYS A 163 -2.96 -6.69 2.25
N LYS A 164 -3.74 -7.69 1.83
CA LYS A 164 -3.70 -8.25 0.46
C LYS A 164 -3.96 -7.17 -0.59
N HIS A 165 -5.07 -6.43 -0.44
CA HIS A 165 -5.48 -5.38 -1.37
C HIS A 165 -4.55 -4.17 -1.33
N ALA A 166 -4.03 -3.81 -0.15
CA ALA A 166 -3.03 -2.75 -0.01
C ALA A 166 -1.72 -3.09 -0.73
N ASN A 167 -1.23 -4.33 -0.63
CA ASN A 167 -0.05 -4.77 -1.39
C ASN A 167 -0.31 -4.69 -2.90
N GLN A 168 -1.46 -5.19 -3.37
CA GLN A 168 -1.83 -5.09 -4.79
C GLN A 168 -1.84 -3.64 -5.28
N ALA A 169 -2.36 -2.71 -4.48
CA ALA A 169 -2.35 -1.29 -4.81
C ALA A 169 -0.92 -0.73 -4.90
N ILE A 170 -0.05 -1.04 -3.93
CA ILE A 170 1.35 -0.60 -3.96
C ILE A 170 2.09 -1.18 -5.17
N ASP A 171 1.99 -2.49 -5.38
CA ASP A 171 2.69 -3.18 -6.48
C ASP A 171 2.32 -2.58 -7.83
N TYR A 172 1.04 -2.28 -8.03
CA TYR A 172 0.57 -1.67 -9.27
C TYR A 172 1.00 -0.21 -9.44
N LEU A 173 0.96 0.59 -8.37
CA LEU A 173 1.45 1.97 -8.43
C LEU A 173 2.95 2.01 -8.72
N VAL A 174 3.73 1.09 -8.14
CA VAL A 174 5.17 0.94 -8.42
C VAL A 174 5.43 0.50 -9.86
N GLU A 175 4.64 -0.42 -10.40
CA GLU A 175 4.71 -0.84 -11.81
C GLU A 175 4.53 0.35 -12.77
N LEU A 176 3.69 1.31 -12.38
CA LEU A 176 3.42 2.55 -13.12
C LEU A 176 4.38 3.70 -12.78
N TYR A 177 5.42 3.46 -11.98
CA TYR A 177 6.37 4.48 -11.51
C TYR A 177 5.68 5.65 -10.78
N ILE A 178 4.53 5.39 -10.15
CA ILE A 178 3.84 6.36 -9.32
C ILE A 178 4.41 6.23 -7.91
N GLN A 179 4.99 7.31 -7.37
CA GLN A 179 5.36 7.39 -5.96
C GLN A 179 4.21 8.01 -5.17
N PRO A 180 3.42 7.20 -4.45
CA PRO A 180 2.34 7.75 -3.66
C PRO A 180 2.86 8.40 -2.38
N ILE A 181 2.15 9.45 -1.95
CA ILE A 181 2.34 10.10 -0.66
C ILE A 181 1.35 9.56 0.37
N GLY A 182 1.56 9.89 1.65
CA GLY A 182 0.66 9.50 2.73
C GLY A 182 1.34 9.38 4.08
N TYR A 183 0.57 9.37 5.16
CA TYR A 183 1.10 9.19 6.51
C TYR A 183 1.40 7.70 6.77
N LYS A 184 2.63 7.29 6.46
CA LYS A 184 3.09 5.90 6.57
C LYS A 184 3.04 5.38 8.01
N HIS A 185 2.56 4.16 8.16
CA HIS A 185 2.71 3.40 9.40
C HIS A 185 4.06 2.66 9.40
N VAL A 186 4.60 2.35 10.60
CA VAL A 186 5.90 1.64 10.74
C VAL A 186 5.90 0.25 10.07
N ASN A 187 4.74 -0.39 10.04
CA ASN A 187 4.53 -1.68 9.39
C ASN A 187 3.97 -1.48 7.98
N HIS A 188 4.71 -1.96 6.98
CA HIS A 188 4.22 -2.10 5.61
C HIS A 188 3.09 -3.14 5.53
N PRO A 189 2.04 -2.95 4.71
CA PRO A 189 1.82 -1.86 3.74
C PRO A 189 0.96 -0.70 4.27
N TYR A 190 0.92 -0.45 5.58
CA TYR A 190 -0.13 0.39 6.14
C TYR A 190 0.15 1.89 6.06
N TYR A 191 -0.92 2.66 5.90
CA TYR A 191 -0.96 4.12 5.94
C TYR A 191 -2.08 4.53 6.89
N TYR A 192 -1.84 5.51 7.76
CA TYR A 192 -2.86 5.97 8.69
C TYR A 192 -4.08 6.54 7.94
N HIS A 193 -5.26 6.12 8.37
CA HIS A 193 -6.53 6.56 7.81
C HIS A 193 -6.90 7.97 8.30
N PRO A 194 -7.57 8.83 7.49
CA PRO A 194 -7.94 10.19 7.89
C PRO A 194 -8.74 10.27 9.19
N LEU A 195 -9.62 9.29 9.41
CA LEU A 195 -10.46 9.19 10.59
C LEU A 195 -9.78 8.36 11.70
N ARG A 196 -8.77 8.93 12.35
CA ARG A 196 -8.14 8.32 13.54
C ARG A 196 -9.01 8.50 14.80
N PRO A 197 -8.94 7.60 15.81
CA PRO A 197 -9.85 7.63 16.97
C PRO A 197 -9.78 8.90 17.82
N ILE A 198 -8.62 9.56 17.86
CA ILE A 198 -8.35 10.73 18.69
C ILE A 198 -8.31 11.97 17.79
N HIS A 199 -8.94 13.07 18.23
CA HIS A 199 -9.01 14.31 17.44
C HIS A 199 -7.63 14.88 17.10
N ASP A 200 -6.70 14.88 18.05
CA ASP A 200 -5.33 15.37 17.85
C ASP A 200 -4.61 14.53 16.79
N LEU A 201 -4.83 13.21 16.81
CA LEU A 201 -4.31 12.31 15.78
C LEU A 201 -4.92 12.58 14.39
N GLN A 202 -6.16 13.06 14.29
CA GLN A 202 -6.72 13.51 13.00
C GLN A 202 -6.05 14.80 12.53
N SER A 203 -5.73 15.70 13.46
CA SER A 203 -5.05 16.96 13.17
C SER A 203 -3.62 16.74 12.67
N GLU A 204 -2.84 15.90 13.36
CA GLU A 204 -1.52 15.45 12.89
C GLU A 204 -1.59 14.84 11.49
N TRP A 205 -2.60 14.00 11.22
CA TRP A 205 -2.76 13.40 9.90
C TRP A 205 -3.00 14.48 8.83
N ARG A 206 -3.84 15.49 9.11
CA ARG A 206 -4.07 16.58 8.15
C ARG A 206 -2.80 17.37 7.91
N GLU A 207 -2.08 17.73 8.96
CA GLU A 207 -0.83 18.51 8.86
C GLU A 207 0.22 17.78 8.02
N GLU A 208 0.40 16.48 8.26
CA GLU A 208 1.31 15.62 7.50
C GLU A 208 0.94 15.57 6.01
N ILE A 209 -0.34 15.34 5.69
CA ILE A 209 -0.80 15.27 4.29
C ILE A 209 -0.72 16.65 3.61
N ILE A 210 -1.07 17.74 4.31
CA ILE A 210 -0.95 19.10 3.77
C ILE A 210 0.52 19.42 3.44
N ALA A 211 1.45 19.07 4.33
CA ALA A 211 2.87 19.27 4.09
C ALA A 211 3.36 18.47 2.87
N GLN A 212 2.97 17.20 2.76
CA GLN A 212 3.34 16.36 1.60
C GLN A 212 2.73 16.87 0.29
N ILE A 213 1.48 17.37 0.28
CA ILE A 213 0.85 17.96 -0.92
C ILE A 213 1.58 19.24 -1.33
N ASN A 214 1.88 20.13 -0.39
CA ASN A 214 2.55 21.41 -0.69
C ASN A 214 3.99 21.21 -1.19
N ASN A 215 4.63 20.10 -0.82
CA ASN A 215 5.96 19.71 -1.27
C ASN A 215 5.92 18.79 -2.50
N TYR A 216 4.73 18.44 -3.01
CA TYR A 216 4.61 17.58 -4.18
C TYR A 216 5.06 18.37 -5.44
N PRO A 217 5.90 17.80 -6.31
CA PRO A 217 6.38 18.49 -7.50
C PRO A 217 5.21 18.96 -8.39
N ASN A 218 5.17 20.26 -8.68
CA ASN A 218 4.17 20.88 -9.57
C ASN A 218 4.49 20.70 -11.07
N ASP A 219 5.57 20.00 -11.40
CA ASP A 219 6.06 19.85 -12.77
C ASP A 219 5.32 18.75 -13.57
N GLY A 220 4.31 18.10 -12.97
CA GLY A 220 3.55 17.05 -13.63
C GLY A 220 4.36 15.78 -13.91
N THR A 221 5.56 15.65 -13.34
CA THR A 221 6.32 14.41 -13.41
C THR A 221 5.64 13.37 -12.50
N ARG A 222 4.73 12.59 -13.09
CA ARG A 222 4.82 11.15 -12.81
C ARG A 222 6.26 10.82 -13.10
N ILE A 223 6.95 10.16 -12.17
CA ILE A 223 8.33 9.75 -12.40
C ILE A 223 8.34 9.10 -13.76
N VAL A 224 8.90 9.83 -14.72
CA VAL A 224 9.12 9.33 -16.06
C VAL A 224 9.83 8.04 -15.79
N LYS A 225 9.32 6.91 -16.32
CA LYS A 225 10.01 5.62 -16.28
C LYS A 225 11.49 5.97 -16.40
N PRO A 226 12.31 5.81 -15.34
CA PRO A 226 13.68 6.26 -15.42
C PRO A 226 14.20 5.68 -16.72
N GLU A 227 14.79 6.52 -17.57
CA GLU A 227 15.61 5.99 -18.66
C GLU A 227 16.37 4.82 -18.03
N PRO A 228 16.26 3.60 -18.61
CA PRO A 228 16.76 2.40 -17.97
C PRO A 228 18.11 2.77 -17.40
N GLU A 229 18.23 2.75 -16.06
CA GLU A 229 19.48 3.16 -15.43
C GLU A 229 20.55 2.39 -16.20
N PRO A 230 21.65 3.06 -16.64
CA PRO A 230 22.74 2.32 -17.24
C PRO A 230 22.99 1.15 -16.30
N GLU A 231 22.93 -0.08 -16.85
CA GLU A 231 22.99 -1.30 -16.05
C GLU A 231 24.01 -1.06 -14.96
N PRO A 232 23.63 -1.21 -13.67
CA PRO A 232 24.45 -0.75 -12.57
C PRO A 232 25.86 -1.20 -12.86
N GLU A 233 26.76 -0.23 -13.02
CA GLU A 233 28.15 -0.46 -13.42
C GLU A 233 28.58 -1.73 -12.70
N LEU A 234 28.84 -2.77 -13.49
CA LEU A 234 28.98 -4.14 -13.01
C LEU A 234 30.04 -4.09 -11.90
N VAL A 235 29.59 -4.04 -10.65
CA VAL A 235 30.48 -4.18 -9.50
C VAL A 235 31.11 -5.54 -9.75
N ILE A 236 32.41 -5.54 -10.00
CA ILE A 236 33.20 -6.69 -10.40
C ILE A 236 32.79 -7.82 -9.44
N LYS A 237 32.07 -8.81 -9.98
CA LYS A 237 31.21 -9.74 -9.22
C LYS A 237 31.99 -10.61 -8.21
N GLY A 238 33.33 -10.58 -8.26
CA GLY A 238 34.23 -11.41 -7.45
C GLY A 238 34.73 -10.80 -6.13
N GLU A 239 34.37 -9.56 -5.78
CA GLU A 239 34.79 -8.91 -4.52
C GLU A 239 33.62 -8.59 -3.56
N MET A 240 32.43 -9.16 -3.81
CA MET A 240 31.26 -8.85 -2.99
C MET A 240 31.31 -9.60 -1.65
N GLU A 241 31.41 -8.85 -0.54
CA GLU A 241 31.31 -9.40 0.82
C GLU A 241 29.89 -9.89 1.14
N PHE A 242 29.78 -10.88 2.02
CA PHE A 242 28.49 -11.49 2.40
C PHE A 242 27.46 -10.46 2.92
N THR A 243 27.92 -9.43 3.64
CA THR A 243 27.03 -8.37 4.15
C THR A 243 26.46 -7.49 3.05
N ASP A 244 27.25 -7.22 2.02
CA ASP A 244 26.84 -6.40 0.87
C ASP A 244 25.88 -7.18 -0.01
N TYR A 245 26.20 -8.45 -0.27
CA TYR A 245 25.26 -9.39 -0.91
C TYR A 245 23.90 -9.39 -0.21
N LEU A 246 23.89 -9.49 1.12
CA LEU A 246 22.67 -9.49 1.91
C LEU A 246 21.85 -8.19 1.77
N LEU A 247 22.51 -7.03 1.73
CA LEU A 247 21.86 -5.74 1.54
C LEU A 247 21.25 -5.63 0.14
N ILE A 248 22.00 -6.00 -0.89
CA ILE A 248 21.57 -5.98 -2.29
C ILE A 248 20.39 -6.95 -2.51
N ARG A 249 20.53 -8.19 -2.04
CA ARG A 249 19.48 -9.22 -2.10
C ARG A 249 18.15 -8.73 -1.54
N HIS A 250 18.15 -8.10 -0.36
CA HIS A 250 16.92 -7.61 0.27
C HIS A 250 16.38 -6.31 -0.35
N LYS A 251 17.17 -5.62 -1.19
CA LYS A 251 16.68 -4.52 -2.02
C LYS A 251 16.01 -5.04 -3.30
N ILE A 252 16.55 -6.09 -3.90
CA ILE A 252 16.12 -6.61 -5.20
C ILE A 252 14.91 -7.55 -5.09
N ILE A 253 14.87 -8.43 -4.06
CA ILE A 253 13.78 -9.40 -3.94
C ILE A 253 12.50 -8.72 -3.45
N LYS A 254 11.54 -8.49 -4.36
CA LYS A 254 10.22 -7.91 -4.09
C LYS A 254 9.50 -8.65 -2.95
N GLY A 255 8.87 -7.89 -2.05
CA GLY A 255 8.12 -8.42 -0.91
C GLY A 255 8.96 -8.83 0.31
N GLN A 256 10.30 -8.75 0.24
CA GLN A 256 11.15 -8.93 1.41
C GLN A 256 11.37 -7.61 2.16
N ARG A 257 11.41 -7.70 3.49
CA ARG A 257 11.74 -6.55 4.34
C ARG A 257 13.20 -6.15 4.08
N GLN A 258 13.41 -4.90 3.70
CA GLN A 258 14.74 -4.32 3.62
C GLN A 258 15.46 -4.44 4.97
N ILE A 259 16.71 -4.88 4.94
CA ILE A 259 17.55 -4.99 6.13
C ILE A 259 18.54 -3.83 6.15
N LYS A 260 18.87 -3.36 7.36
CA LYS A 260 19.91 -2.36 7.58
C LYS A 260 21.27 -3.04 7.74
N GLU A 261 22.36 -2.30 7.56
CA GLU A 261 23.75 -2.79 7.76
C GLU A 261 23.93 -3.51 9.10
N LYS A 262 23.40 -2.95 10.19
CA LYS A 262 23.43 -3.57 11.52
C LYS A 262 22.81 -4.98 11.52
N SER A 263 21.73 -5.19 10.77
CA SER A 263 21.09 -6.50 10.65
C SER A 263 21.94 -7.46 9.80
N ALA A 264 22.53 -6.99 8.70
CA ALA A 264 23.46 -7.78 7.89
C ALA A 264 24.68 -8.23 8.72
N GLY A 265 25.26 -7.31 9.50
CA GLY A 265 26.34 -7.61 10.44
C GLY A 265 25.96 -8.65 11.49
N GLN A 266 24.72 -8.66 11.97
CA GLN A 266 24.23 -9.71 12.87
C GLN A 266 24.18 -11.10 12.20
N TYR A 267 23.86 -11.20 10.90
CA TYR A 267 23.94 -12.47 10.19
C TYR A 267 25.39 -12.93 10.05
N ASN A 268 26.31 -12.04 9.66
CA ASN A 268 27.73 -12.36 9.57
C ASN A 268 28.32 -12.83 10.91
N ASN A 269 27.99 -12.14 12.01
CA ASN A 269 28.44 -12.54 13.35
C ASN A 269 27.94 -13.93 13.76
N ARG A 270 26.72 -14.32 13.37
CA ARG A 270 26.22 -15.68 13.61
C ARG A 270 27.03 -16.73 12.86
N LEU A 271 27.40 -16.47 11.61
CA LEU A 271 28.26 -17.37 10.82
C LEU A 271 29.64 -17.52 11.45
N LYS A 272 30.28 -16.42 11.84
CA LYS A 272 31.58 -16.46 12.54
C LYS A 272 31.53 -17.27 13.82
N ASN A 273 30.43 -17.15 14.58
CA ASN A 273 30.23 -17.96 15.79
C ASN A 273 30.07 -19.45 15.49
N LEU A 274 29.36 -19.81 14.41
CA LEU A 274 29.20 -21.21 13.98
C LEU A 274 30.55 -21.80 13.52
N GLN A 275 31.30 -21.06 12.71
CA GLN A 275 32.64 -21.43 12.25
C GLN A 275 33.60 -21.62 13.43
N LYS A 276 33.60 -20.70 14.40
CA LYS A 276 34.43 -20.83 15.62
C LYS A 276 34.14 -22.10 16.43
N LYS A 277 32.93 -22.65 16.29
CA LYS A 277 32.50 -23.89 16.95
C LYS A 277 32.61 -25.12 16.04
N ASN A 278 33.13 -24.97 14.82
CA ASN A 278 33.15 -25.99 13.78
C ASN A 278 31.77 -26.60 13.48
N ILE A 279 30.69 -25.83 13.68
CA ILE A 279 29.31 -26.27 13.41
C ILE A 279 28.95 -26.05 11.94
N TYR A 280 29.55 -25.04 11.30
CA TYR A 280 29.33 -24.70 9.90
C TYR A 280 30.63 -24.15 9.32
N ASN A 281 31.10 -24.75 8.23
CA ASN A 281 32.36 -24.42 7.56
C ASN A 281 32.18 -24.11 6.07
N GLY A 282 30.95 -23.77 5.65
CA GLY A 282 30.65 -23.43 4.25
C GLY A 282 29.94 -24.55 3.49
N GLU A 283 29.35 -25.51 4.20
CA GLU A 283 28.53 -26.56 3.61
C GLU A 283 27.35 -25.96 2.83
N LEU A 284 26.95 -26.60 1.74
CA LEU A 284 25.87 -26.13 0.86
C LEU A 284 24.48 -26.61 1.29
N GLN A 285 24.39 -27.31 2.42
CA GLN A 285 23.15 -27.82 2.99
C GLN A 285 23.20 -27.85 4.52
N ILE A 286 22.02 -27.76 5.14
CA ILE A 286 21.87 -27.84 6.60
C ILE A 286 21.33 -29.23 6.94
N ASP A 287 22.18 -30.09 7.51
CA ASP A 287 21.77 -31.40 7.99
C ASP A 287 21.17 -31.37 9.41
N GLN A 288 20.73 -32.54 9.89
CA GLN A 288 20.12 -32.66 11.21
C GLN A 288 21.13 -32.50 12.34
N GLU A 289 22.36 -32.98 12.15
CA GLU A 289 23.41 -32.88 13.16
C GLU A 289 23.76 -31.40 13.44
N MET A 290 23.90 -30.60 12.40
CA MET A 290 24.13 -29.16 12.49
C MET A 290 23.00 -28.46 13.24
N LYS A 291 21.74 -28.81 12.99
CA LYS A 291 20.59 -28.27 13.73
C LYS A 291 20.65 -28.63 15.21
N ASP A 292 20.98 -29.87 15.52
CA ASP A 292 21.08 -30.36 16.89
C ASP A 292 22.22 -29.66 17.65
N GLN A 293 23.36 -29.45 16.98
CA GLN A 293 24.49 -28.69 17.51
C GLN A 293 24.11 -27.21 17.75
N ILE A 294 23.44 -26.56 16.81
CA ILE A 294 22.96 -25.16 16.96
C ILE A 294 22.05 -25.05 18.19
N ASN A 295 21.09 -25.96 18.32
CA ASN A 295 20.15 -25.97 19.45
C ASN A 295 20.89 -26.17 20.78
N ARG A 296 21.87 -27.07 20.82
CA ARG A 296 22.69 -27.34 22.00
C ARG A 296 23.49 -26.12 22.46
N TYR A 297 24.13 -25.40 21.53
CA TYR A 297 25.05 -24.29 21.88
C TYR A 297 24.37 -22.93 22.03
N TYR A 298 23.31 -22.65 21.25
CA TYR A 298 22.77 -21.29 21.14
C TYR A 298 21.32 -21.14 21.62
N LYS A 299 20.63 -22.26 21.93
CA LYS A 299 19.21 -22.27 22.34
C LYS A 299 18.35 -21.41 21.39
N ASP A 300 18.53 -21.61 20.09
CA ASP A 300 18.02 -20.73 19.03
C ASP A 300 16.49 -20.88 18.81
N SER A 301 15.71 -20.35 19.74
CA SER A 301 14.24 -20.43 19.73
C SER A 301 13.57 -19.74 18.54
N LYS A 302 14.31 -18.90 17.80
CA LYS A 302 13.78 -18.13 16.66
C LYS A 302 14.36 -18.57 15.32
N ASN A 303 15.13 -19.66 15.29
CA ASN A 303 15.72 -20.20 14.05
C ASN A 303 16.59 -19.18 13.29
N MET A 304 17.30 -18.33 14.04
CA MET A 304 18.12 -17.25 13.50
C MET A 304 19.46 -17.74 12.92
N TYR A 305 20.04 -18.81 13.47
CA TYR A 305 21.29 -19.40 13.00
C TYR A 305 21.08 -20.21 11.71
N PRO A 306 20.09 -21.13 11.60
CA PRO A 306 19.81 -21.80 10.34
C PRO A 306 19.41 -20.83 9.23
N LYS A 307 18.72 -19.74 9.57
CA LYS A 307 18.43 -18.66 8.62
C LYS A 307 19.69 -17.96 8.12
N ALA A 308 20.68 -17.72 8.99
CA ALA A 308 21.96 -17.14 8.61
C ALA A 308 22.72 -18.06 7.64
N ILE A 309 22.77 -19.37 7.94
CA ILE A 309 23.39 -20.38 7.07
C ILE A 309 22.70 -20.42 5.71
N LYS A 310 21.36 -20.42 5.68
CA LYS A 310 20.61 -20.41 4.42
C LYS A 310 21.01 -19.23 3.52
N TYR A 311 21.10 -18.03 4.07
CA TYR A 311 21.55 -16.88 3.29
C TYR A 311 23.01 -16.98 2.84
N HIS A 312 23.86 -17.58 3.66
CA HIS A 312 25.25 -17.82 3.28
C HIS A 312 25.36 -18.84 2.14
N ILE A 313 24.55 -19.89 2.13
CA ILE A 313 24.48 -20.84 1.01
C ILE A 313 24.03 -20.13 -0.27
N GLU A 314 23.00 -19.28 -0.19
CA GLU A 314 22.57 -18.48 -1.35
C GLU A 314 23.70 -17.57 -1.87
N TYR A 315 24.51 -17.02 -0.97
CA TYR A 315 25.71 -16.24 -1.30
C TYR A 315 26.82 -17.08 -1.94
N LEU A 316 27.13 -18.25 -1.39
CA LEU A 316 28.12 -19.17 -1.97
C LEU A 316 27.71 -19.62 -3.38
N ASN A 317 26.42 -19.90 -3.59
CA ASN A 317 25.89 -20.23 -4.92
C ASN A 317 25.97 -19.04 -5.89
N TYR A 318 25.79 -17.81 -5.39
CA TYR A 318 25.99 -16.60 -6.18
C TYR A 318 27.44 -16.48 -6.66
N LEU A 319 28.42 -16.73 -5.77
CA LEU A 319 29.85 -16.73 -6.11
C LEU A 319 30.25 -17.91 -7.02
N SER A 320 29.61 -19.08 -6.91
CA SER A 320 29.94 -20.23 -7.76
C SER A 320 29.40 -20.08 -9.19
N ASN A 321 28.19 -19.54 -9.34
CA ASN A 321 27.59 -19.28 -10.65
C ASN A 321 28.36 -18.21 -11.44
N GLU A 322 29.15 -17.36 -10.78
CA GLU A 322 30.08 -16.43 -11.40
C GLU A 322 31.25 -17.15 -12.09
N LYS A 323 31.82 -18.18 -11.45
CA LYS A 323 32.98 -18.91 -11.97
C LYS A 323 32.65 -19.71 -13.23
N GLU A 324 31.43 -20.21 -13.35
CA GLU A 324 30.96 -20.94 -14.54
C GLU A 324 30.66 -20.02 -15.74
N GLN A 325 30.45 -18.71 -15.54
CA GLN A 325 30.23 -17.76 -16.63
C GLN A 325 31.53 -17.12 -17.16
N ILE A 326 32.64 -17.29 -16.44
CA ILE A 326 33.96 -16.73 -16.76
C ILE A 326 34.90 -17.80 -17.36
N MET A 327 34.58 -19.09 -17.22
CA MET A 327 35.28 -20.21 -17.89
C MET A 327 34.65 -20.58 -19.22
#